data_AF-S3AR22-F1
#
_entry.id   AF-S3AR22-F1
#
_cell.length_a   1.000
_cell.length_b   1.000
_cell.length_c   1.000
_cell.angle_alpha   90.00
_cell.angle_beta   90.00
_cell.angle_gamma   90.00
#
_symmetry.space_group_name_H-M   'P 1'
#
loop_
_entity.id
_entity.type
_entity.pdbx_description
1 polymer ?
#
loop_
_entity_poly.entity_id
_entity_poly.type
_entity_poly.pdbx_seq_one_letter_code
_entity_poly.pdbx_strand_id
1 'polypeptide(L)'
;MKQESGIEKDITSTAQASGPARAARPATAAGSTPQDTVHEAYSFACMRCGHGWEQEYEIRHLEYADGKPLIVYYADGERVPSPLTNPTCRFCDGHVVRIMRSGRVSAAEAALLHH
;
A
#
# COMPACT_ATOMS: atom_id res chain seq x y z
N MET A 1 -23.07 32.65 -56.14
CA MET A 1 -23.52 32.77 -54.73
C MET A 1 -22.27 32.80 -53.87
N LYS A 2 -21.70 33.96 -53.55
CA LYS A 2 -22.02 34.85 -52.42
C LYS A 2 -21.80 34.19 -51.05
N GLN A 3 -20.82 34.77 -50.32
CA GLN A 3 -20.81 35.01 -48.86
C GLN A 3 -20.49 33.82 -47.95
N GLU A 4 -19.84 33.94 -46.80
CA GLU A 4 -18.95 34.94 -46.14
C GLU A 4 -18.69 34.39 -44.72
N SER A 5 -17.71 34.94 -44.00
CA SER A 5 -17.56 34.88 -42.53
C SER A 5 -17.03 33.55 -41.95
N GLY A 6 -15.88 33.48 -41.27
CA GLY A 6 -15.23 34.47 -40.42
C GLY A 6 -15.89 34.50 -39.04
N ILE A 7 -15.36 33.71 -38.09
CA ILE A 7 -15.46 33.95 -36.63
C ILE A 7 -14.13 33.49 -36.01
N GLU A 8 -13.22 34.46 -35.93
CA GLU A 8 -12.13 34.49 -34.97
C GLU A 8 -12.71 34.80 -33.58
N LYS A 9 -11.91 34.54 -32.54
CA LYS A 9 -11.98 35.09 -31.17
C LYS A 9 -12.83 34.26 -30.21
N ASP A 10 -12.46 34.07 -28.95
CA ASP A 10 -11.25 34.28 -28.15
C ASP A 10 -11.65 33.67 -26.79
N ILE A 11 -10.88 33.92 -25.73
CA ILE A 11 -11.28 33.87 -24.32
C ILE A 11 -11.44 32.49 -23.63
N THR A 12 -10.32 32.13 -23.01
CA THR A 12 -10.25 31.92 -21.55
C THR A 12 -10.60 30.53 -21.02
N SER A 13 -9.55 29.71 -21.04
CA SER A 13 -9.06 28.91 -19.91
C SER A 13 -9.72 29.27 -18.57
N THR A 14 -10.62 28.41 -18.10
CA THR A 14 -11.09 28.44 -16.71
C THR A 14 -10.16 27.58 -15.88
N ALA A 15 -9.27 28.26 -15.15
CA ALA A 15 -8.55 27.70 -14.03
C ALA A 15 -9.54 27.29 -12.93
N GLN A 16 -9.40 26.08 -12.41
CA GLN A 16 -9.95 25.70 -11.11
C GLN A 16 -8.78 25.44 -10.16
N ALA A 17 -8.49 26.47 -9.36
CA ALA A 17 -7.74 26.33 -8.13
C ALA A 17 -8.71 25.89 -7.02
N SER A 18 -8.38 24.82 -6.32
CA SER A 18 -8.98 24.49 -5.02
C SER A 18 -7.93 23.80 -4.14
N GLY A 19 -7.11 24.64 -3.51
CA GLY A 19 -6.58 24.50 -2.16
C GLY A 19 -5.49 23.45 -1.86
N PRO A 20 -4.26 23.87 -1.51
CA PRO A 20 -3.37 23.07 -0.69
C PRO A 20 -3.58 23.40 0.79
N ALA A 21 -4.22 22.49 1.53
CA ALA A 21 -4.08 22.41 2.98
C ALA A 21 -3.77 20.93 3.25
N ARG A 22 -2.54 20.56 3.58
CA ARG A 22 -1.90 20.88 4.85
C ARG A 22 -0.41 20.57 4.71
N ALA A 23 0.44 21.56 4.94
CA ALA A 23 1.87 21.34 5.08
C ALA A 23 2.10 20.40 6.29
N ALA A 24 2.39 19.13 6.01
CA ALA A 24 2.98 18.24 7.00
C ALA A 24 4.37 18.78 7.30
N ARG A 25 4.57 19.16 8.56
CA ARG A 25 5.83 19.66 9.10
C ARG A 25 6.94 18.63 8.82
N PRO A 26 8.15 19.04 8.40
CA PRO A 26 9.28 18.12 8.42
C PRO A 26 9.62 17.85 9.89
N ALA A 27 9.39 16.63 10.36
CA ALA A 27 9.99 16.15 11.59
C ALA A 27 11.47 15.89 11.30
N THR A 28 12.32 16.86 11.62
CA THR A 28 13.78 16.71 11.52
C THR A 28 14.27 15.81 12.64
N ALA A 29 14.76 14.63 12.22
CA ALA A 29 15.85 13.81 12.77
C ALA A 29 15.96 13.60 14.29
N ALA A 30 15.73 12.36 14.72
CA ALA A 30 16.54 11.72 15.75
C ALA A 30 17.17 10.47 15.11
N GLY A 31 18.50 10.37 15.19
CA GLY A 31 19.30 9.46 14.38
C GLY A 31 18.87 8.00 14.46
N SER A 32 18.32 7.50 13.36
CA SER A 32 18.35 6.08 13.07
C SER A 32 19.75 5.78 12.55
N THR A 33 20.55 5.05 13.31
CA THR A 33 21.53 4.16 12.66
C THR A 33 20.78 3.41 11.55
N PRO A 34 21.39 3.14 10.38
CA PRO A 34 20.71 2.41 9.31
C PRO A 34 20.41 0.99 9.79
N GLN A 35 19.30 0.85 10.53
CA GLN A 35 18.61 -0.37 10.83
C GLN A 35 18.08 -0.82 9.47
N ASP A 36 18.60 -1.94 9.01
CA ASP A 36 18.33 -2.49 7.70
C ASP A 36 16.81 -2.62 7.52
N THR A 37 16.25 -1.72 6.72
CA THR A 37 14.83 -1.63 6.46
C THR A 37 14.58 -2.17 5.07
N VAL A 38 13.77 -3.21 4.98
CA VAL A 38 13.46 -3.91 3.74
C VAL A 38 11.99 -3.71 3.42
N HIS A 39 11.68 -3.42 2.16
CA HIS A 39 10.32 -3.33 1.66
C HIS A 39 9.98 -4.65 0.96
N GLU A 40 8.95 -5.34 1.43
CA GLU A 40 8.52 -6.62 0.89
C GLU A 40 7.00 -6.64 0.71
N ALA A 41 6.56 -7.14 -0.43
CA ALA A 41 5.15 -7.40 -0.67
C ALA A 41 4.85 -8.89 -0.51
N TYR A 42 3.73 -9.19 0.14
CA TYR A 42 3.23 -10.55 0.28
C TYR A 42 1.80 -10.65 -0.24
N SER A 43 1.53 -11.76 -0.93
CA SER A 43 0.19 -12.13 -1.38
C SER A 43 -0.44 -13.08 -0.36
N PHE A 44 -1.70 -12.86 0.00
CA PHE A 44 -2.44 -13.67 0.97
C PHE A 44 -3.72 -14.23 0.34
N ALA A 45 -4.15 -15.40 0.80
CA ALA A 45 -5.45 -15.98 0.47
C ALA A 45 -6.10 -16.57 1.73
N CYS A 46 -7.28 -16.10 2.08
CA CYS A 46 -8.06 -16.65 3.18
C CYS A 46 -8.81 -17.90 2.73
N MET A 47 -8.52 -19.04 3.34
CA MET A 47 -9.21 -20.30 3.05
C MET A 47 -10.58 -20.41 3.73
N ARG A 48 -10.94 -19.44 4.59
CA ARG A 48 -12.25 -19.36 5.25
C ARG A 48 -13.27 -18.58 4.42
N CYS A 49 -12.94 -17.37 3.99
CA CYS A 49 -13.86 -16.49 3.24
C CYS A 49 -13.49 -16.31 1.76
N GLY A 50 -12.42 -16.96 1.27
CA GLY A 50 -12.03 -16.95 -0.14
C GLY A 50 -11.32 -15.68 -0.63
N HIS A 51 -11.22 -14.62 0.17
CA HIS A 51 -10.60 -13.37 -0.25
C HIS A 51 -9.09 -13.50 -0.42
N GLY A 52 -8.58 -12.99 -1.53
CA GLY A 52 -7.16 -12.75 -1.76
C GLY A 52 -6.83 -11.27 -1.61
N TRP A 53 -5.66 -10.94 -1.06
CA TRP A 53 -5.17 -9.56 -1.04
C TRP A 53 -3.65 -9.53 -1.07
N GLU A 54 -3.09 -8.44 -1.59
CA GLU A 54 -1.65 -8.17 -1.53
C GLU A 54 -1.42 -6.99 -0.59
N GLN A 55 -0.33 -7.05 0.17
CA GLN A 55 0.04 -5.98 1.07
C GLN A 55 1.56 -5.78 1.05
N GLU A 56 1.98 -4.53 0.96
CA GLU A 56 3.36 -4.11 1.15
C GLU A 56 3.66 -3.89 2.63
N TYR A 57 4.84 -4.34 3.05
CA TYR A 57 5.33 -4.21 4.41
C TYR A 57 6.70 -3.53 4.41
N GLU A 58 6.89 -2.67 5.40
CA GLU A 58 8.21 -2.21 5.82
C GLU A 58 8.69 -3.10 6.97
N ILE A 59 9.80 -3.80 6.76
CA ILE A 59 10.40 -4.74 7.70
C ILE A 59 11.67 -4.11 8.23
N ARG A 60 11.68 -3.77 9.52
CA ARG A 60 12.85 -3.18 10.16
C ARG A 60 13.61 -4.23 10.97
N HIS A 61 14.88 -4.41 10.67
CA HIS A 61 15.82 -5.20 11.45
C HIS A 61 16.42 -4.34 12.56
N LEU A 62 15.95 -4.56 13.78
CA LEU A 62 16.37 -3.85 14.98
C LEU A 62 17.19 -4.76 15.89
N GLU A 63 17.80 -4.16 16.90
CA GLU A 63 18.45 -4.86 17.98
C GLU A 63 17.97 -4.28 19.31
N TYR A 64 17.80 -5.12 20.31
CA TYR A 64 17.61 -4.70 21.68
C TYR A 64 18.92 -4.14 22.25
N ALA A 65 18.85 -3.45 23.40
CA ALA A 65 20.02 -2.90 24.06
C ALA A 65 21.06 -3.96 24.49
N ASP A 66 20.64 -5.22 24.60
CA ASP A 66 21.51 -6.38 24.87
C ASP A 66 22.04 -7.06 23.59
N GLY A 67 21.82 -6.45 22.42
CA GLY A 67 22.28 -6.94 21.13
C GLY A 67 21.44 -8.07 20.53
N LYS A 68 20.31 -8.44 21.15
CA LYS A 68 19.42 -9.46 20.56
C LYS A 68 18.67 -8.90 19.34
N PRO A 69 18.54 -9.66 18.25
CA PRO A 69 17.81 -9.20 17.08
C PRO A 69 16.30 -9.08 17.35
N LEU A 70 15.68 -8.08 16.74
CA LEU A 70 14.26 -7.80 16.79
C LEU A 70 13.76 -7.42 15.40
N ILE A 71 12.83 -8.19 14.85
CA ILE A 71 12.19 -7.87 13.57
C ILE A 71 10.85 -7.19 13.83
N VAL A 72 10.64 -6.02 13.23
CA VAL A 72 9.37 -5.28 13.36
C VAL A 72 8.75 -5.06 11.99
N TYR A 73 7.48 -5.39 11.87
CA TYR A 73 6.71 -5.24 10.64
C TYR A 73 5.79 -4.03 10.73
N TYR A 74 5.72 -3.27 9.64
CA TYR A 74 4.77 -2.20 9.46
C TYR A 74 3.99 -2.41 8.16
N ALA A 75 2.68 -2.13 8.19
CA ALA A 75 1.82 -2.06 7.02
C ALA A 75 1.17 -0.68 6.99
N ASP A 76 1.23 0.02 5.86
CA ASP A 76 0.69 1.37 5.71
C ASP A 76 1.19 2.36 6.80
N GLY A 77 2.42 2.15 7.28
CA GLY A 77 3.05 2.92 8.35
C GLY A 77 2.63 2.54 9.77
N GLU A 78 1.69 1.61 9.96
CA GLU A 78 1.25 1.11 11.26
C GLU A 78 1.97 -0.18 11.66
N ARG A 79 2.35 -0.29 12.93
CA ARG A 79 3.03 -1.49 13.45
C ARG A 79 2.05 -2.65 13.55
N VAL A 80 2.37 -3.77 12.91
CA VAL A 80 1.53 -4.96 12.85
C VAL A 80 2.24 -6.19 13.44
N PRO A 81 1.50 -7.23 13.85
CA PRO A 81 2.08 -8.55 14.09
C PRO A 81 2.83 -9.06 12.85
N SER A 82 3.76 -9.99 13.03
CA SER A 82 4.45 -10.59 11.89
C SER A 82 3.43 -11.29 10.97
N PRO A 83 3.31 -10.88 9.70
CA PRO A 83 2.37 -11.50 8.77
C PRO A 83 2.75 -12.95 8.45
N LEU A 84 4.00 -13.34 8.72
CA LEU A 84 4.52 -14.68 8.45
C LEU A 84 4.18 -15.69 9.56
N THR A 85 4.09 -15.25 10.82
CA THR A 85 3.80 -16.14 11.95
C THR A 85 2.37 -16.03 12.45
N ASN A 86 1.70 -14.90 12.25
CA ASN A 86 0.33 -14.69 12.67
C ASN A 86 -0.55 -14.06 11.57
N PRO A 87 -0.73 -14.73 10.43
CA PRO A 87 -1.55 -14.20 9.35
C PRO A 87 -3.03 -14.20 9.76
N THR A 88 -3.65 -13.02 9.71
CA THR A 88 -5.08 -12.82 10.03
C THR A 88 -5.78 -12.21 8.83
N CYS A 89 -6.92 -12.78 8.45
CA CYS A 89 -7.71 -12.24 7.34
C CYS A 89 -8.38 -10.92 7.77
N ARG A 90 -7.99 -9.81 7.12
CA ARG A 90 -8.56 -8.47 7.35
C ARG A 90 -10.04 -8.30 7.00
N PHE A 91 -10.67 -9.32 6.40
CA PHE A 91 -12.09 -9.28 5.99
C PHE A 91 -13.02 -10.12 6.87
N CYS A 92 -12.51 -11.14 7.58
CA CYS A 92 -13.34 -12.05 8.37
C CYS A 92 -12.70 -12.53 9.69
N ASP A 93 -11.53 -11.98 10.04
CA ASP A 93 -10.74 -12.33 11.22
C ASP A 93 -10.36 -13.82 11.34
N GLY A 94 -10.42 -14.55 10.22
CA GLY A 94 -10.00 -15.95 10.16
C GLY A 94 -8.47 -16.08 10.10
N HIS A 95 -7.94 -17.10 10.79
CA HIS A 95 -6.50 -17.40 10.85
C HIS A 95 -6.04 -18.47 9.85
N VAL A 96 -6.95 -19.07 9.07
CA VAL A 96 -6.60 -20.03 8.01
C VAL A 96 -6.26 -19.27 6.73
N VAL A 97 -5.08 -18.65 6.74
CA VAL A 97 -4.59 -17.78 5.66
C VAL A 97 -3.31 -18.39 5.07
N ARG A 98 -3.28 -18.55 3.74
CA ARG A 98 -2.07 -18.94 3.01
C ARG A 98 -1.31 -17.70 2.57
N ILE A 99 0.01 -17.74 2.70
CA ILE A 99 0.93 -16.70 2.24
C ILE A 99 1.63 -17.22 0.98
N MET A 100 1.71 -16.38 -0.04
CA MET A 100 2.31 -16.65 -1.33
C MET A 100 3.34 -15.55 -1.63
N ARG A 101 4.27 -15.82 -2.56
CA ARG A 101 5.17 -14.78 -3.08
C ARG A 101 4.35 -13.66 -3.73
N SER A 102 4.83 -12.41 -3.63
CA SER A 102 4.26 -11.24 -4.31
C SER A 102 3.90 -11.49 -5.78
N GLY A 103 2.87 -10.82 -6.25
CA GLY A 103 2.40 -10.89 -7.65
C GLY A 103 1.49 -12.08 -7.97
N ARG A 104 0.91 -12.77 -6.99
CA ARG A 104 0.01 -13.92 -7.24
C ARG A 104 -1.47 -13.71 -6.93
N VAL A 105 -1.89 -12.55 -6.41
CA VAL A 105 -3.30 -12.33 -6.01
C VAL A 105 -4.22 -12.11 -7.21
N SER A 106 -3.79 -11.35 -8.22
CA SER A 106 -4.62 -11.07 -9.41
C SER A 106 -5.06 -12.33 -10.16
N ALA A 107 -4.32 -13.43 -10.07
CA ALA A 107 -4.66 -14.68 -10.74
C ALA A 107 -5.73 -15.51 -9.98
N ALA A 108 -5.82 -15.39 -8.65
CA ALA A 108 -6.79 -16.15 -7.85
C ALA A 108 -8.19 -15.51 -7.85
N GLU A 109 -8.25 -14.17 -7.86
CA GLU A 109 -9.52 -13.43 -7.95
C GLU A 109 -10.18 -13.62 -9.32
N ALA A 110 -9.39 -13.67 -10.40
CA ALA A 110 -9.89 -13.99 -11.74
C ALA A 110 -10.50 -15.40 -11.84
N ALA A 111 -9.94 -16.39 -11.13
CA ALA A 111 -10.46 -17.75 -11.14
C ALA A 111 -11.80 -17.91 -10.40
N LEU A 112 -12.04 -17.11 -9.35
CA LEU A 112 -13.30 -17.14 -8.59
C LEU A 112 -14.45 -16.38 -9.28
N LEU A 113 -14.15 -15.38 -10.11
CA LEU A 113 -15.15 -14.60 -10.86
C LEU A 113 -15.65 -15.31 -12.14
N HIS A 114 -15.05 -16.44 -12.54
CA HIS A 114 -15.40 -17.17 -13.77
C HIS A 114 -16.29 -18.42 -13.53
N HIS A 115 -16.95 -18.51 -12.37
CA HIS A 115 -17.88 -19.60 -12.05
C HIS A 115 -19.32 -19.09 -11.88
#